data_AF-A0A2E8ZRT1-F1
#
_entry.id   AF-A0A2E8ZRT1-F1
#
_cell.length_a   1.000
_cell.length_b   1.000
_cell.length_c   1.000
_cell.angle_alpha   90.00
_cell.angle_beta   90.00
_cell.angle_gamma   90.00
#
_symmetry.space_group_name_H-M   'P 1'
#
loop_
_entity.id
_entity.type
_entity.pdbx_description
1 polymer ?
#
loop_
_entity_poly.entity_id
_entity_poly.type
_entity_poly.pdbx_seq_one_letter_code
_entity_poly.pdbx_strand_id
1 'polypeptide(L)'
;MLANNRWVRATGTLRDRPISIQYREDWRAGKDAGQLPLCVQIAWTAEHIDEQTGFPDLKEQSRILAFNEHLQTCLEADGNAVVTMMLTNNGTNQWVIYCRDLELLQQGLDAIPTTDGLYPIEIVADEDPEWSTFVQVFEVIKKDD
;
A
#
# COMPACT_ATOMS: atom_id res chain seq x y z
N MET A 1 -3.06 14.74 -12.81
CA MET A 1 -3.68 13.59 -12.11
C MET A 1 -2.98 12.34 -12.62
N LEU A 2 -2.10 11.74 -11.82
CA LEU A 2 -1.23 10.64 -12.27
C LEU A 2 -1.86 9.24 -12.17
N ALA A 3 -3.05 9.10 -11.59
CA ALA A 3 -3.89 7.91 -11.75
C ALA A 3 -5.35 8.28 -11.53
N ASN A 4 -6.24 7.71 -12.33
CA ASN A 4 -7.67 7.72 -12.02
C ASN A 4 -7.84 6.96 -10.68
N ASN A 5 -8.69 7.43 -9.76
CA ASN A 5 -8.77 6.87 -8.40
C ASN A 5 -9.51 5.51 -8.32
N ARG A 6 -9.31 4.66 -9.33
CA ARG A 6 -9.93 3.34 -9.45
C ARG A 6 -9.02 2.28 -8.88
N TRP A 7 -9.52 1.62 -7.85
CA TRP A 7 -8.89 0.48 -7.20
C TRP A 7 -9.59 -0.80 -7.65
N VAL A 8 -8.79 -1.80 -8.01
CA VAL A 8 -9.22 -3.17 -8.27
C VAL A 8 -8.87 -4.00 -7.05
N ARG A 9 -9.78 -4.88 -6.63
CA ARG A 9 -9.56 -5.83 -5.53
C ARG A 9 -9.51 -7.25 -6.08
N ALA A 10 -8.48 -7.98 -5.71
CA ALA A 10 -8.34 -9.41 -5.91
C ALA A 10 -8.24 -10.10 -4.53
N THR A 11 -8.82 -11.28 -4.40
CA THR A 11 -8.75 -12.10 -3.18
C THR A 11 -8.38 -13.52 -3.54
N GLY A 12 -7.52 -14.16 -2.75
CA GLY A 12 -7.11 -15.53 -2.98
C GLY A 12 -6.52 -16.16 -1.74
N THR A 13 -5.71 -17.20 -1.93
CA THR A 13 -4.99 -17.87 -0.84
C THR A 13 -3.49 -17.93 -1.13
N LEU A 14 -2.66 -17.36 -0.26
CA LEU A 14 -1.21 -17.48 -0.31
C LEU A 14 -0.76 -18.43 0.80
N ARG A 15 -0.17 -19.58 0.43
CA ARG A 15 0.27 -20.63 1.36
C ARG A 15 -0.84 -21.06 2.34
N ASP A 16 -2.02 -21.39 1.79
CA ASP A 16 -3.24 -21.78 2.52
C ASP A 16 -3.82 -20.73 3.46
N ARG A 17 -3.37 -19.47 3.39
CA ARG A 17 -3.90 -18.35 4.16
C ARG A 17 -4.59 -17.33 3.26
N PRO A 18 -5.68 -16.71 3.71
CA PRO A 18 -6.40 -15.74 2.89
C PRO A 18 -5.55 -14.50 2.66
N ILE A 19 -5.52 -14.04 1.41
CA ILE A 19 -4.85 -12.81 1.01
C ILE A 19 -5.84 -11.92 0.26
N SER A 20 -5.86 -10.64 0.60
CA SER A 20 -6.61 -9.60 -0.11
C SER A 20 -5.62 -8.60 -0.67
N ILE A 21 -5.73 -8.29 -1.95
CA ILE A 21 -4.85 -7.34 -2.62
C ILE A 21 -5.70 -6.31 -3.34
N GLN A 22 -5.37 -5.05 -3.12
CA GLN A 22 -5.97 -3.91 -3.80
C GLN A 22 -4.87 -3.19 -4.56
N TYR A 23 -5.10 -2.86 -5.83
CA TYR A 23 -4.14 -2.13 -6.64
C TYR A 23 -4.83 -1.11 -7.57
N ARG A 24 -4.10 -0.07 -7.96
CA ARG A 24 -4.57 0.95 -8.91
C ARG A 24 -4.81 0.35 -10.29
N GLU A 25 -5.95 0.61 -10.93
CA GLU A 25 -6.24 0.11 -12.30
C GLU A 25 -5.25 0.70 -13.34
N ASP A 26 -5.01 2.00 -13.28
CA ASP A 26 -4.22 2.76 -14.26
C ASP A 26 -2.72 2.89 -13.90
N TRP A 27 -2.17 1.92 -13.16
CA TRP A 27 -0.78 1.98 -12.65
C TRP A 27 0.28 2.12 -13.76
N ARG A 28 0.00 1.62 -14.97
CA ARG A 28 0.93 1.68 -16.12
C ARG A 28 1.28 3.11 -16.51
N ALA A 29 0.31 4.04 -16.45
CA ALA A 29 0.56 5.44 -16.78
C ALA A 29 1.55 6.09 -15.81
N GLY A 30 1.47 5.73 -14.52
CA GLY A 30 2.41 6.19 -13.50
C GLY A 30 3.81 5.62 -13.70
N LYS A 31 3.91 4.32 -14.03
CA LYS A 31 5.19 3.67 -14.36
C LYS A 31 5.82 4.31 -15.61
N ASP A 32 5.08 4.39 -16.71
CA ASP A 32 5.60 4.84 -18.01
C ASP A 32 6.03 6.33 -17.99
N ALA A 33 5.53 7.12 -17.05
CA ALA A 33 6.01 8.47 -16.83
C ALA A 33 7.47 8.52 -16.35
N GLY A 34 7.96 7.46 -15.68
CA GLY A 34 9.35 7.35 -15.22
C GLY A 34 9.76 8.37 -14.16
N GLN A 35 8.80 8.98 -13.46
CA GLN A 35 9.03 10.08 -12.53
C GLN A 35 9.16 9.66 -11.06
N LEU A 36 8.86 8.40 -10.75
CA LEU A 36 8.78 7.85 -9.40
C LEU A 36 9.68 6.61 -9.28
N PRO A 37 11.01 6.77 -9.17
CA PRO A 37 11.95 5.66 -9.23
C PRO A 37 12.18 4.94 -7.90
N LEU A 38 11.60 5.41 -6.81
CA LEU A 38 11.79 4.85 -5.47
C LEU A 38 10.56 4.03 -5.08
N CYS A 39 10.77 2.79 -4.64
CA CYS A 39 9.73 1.96 -4.06
C CYS A 39 9.84 2.01 -2.54
N VAL A 40 8.77 2.44 -1.89
CA VAL A 40 8.62 2.42 -0.44
C VAL A 40 7.53 1.43 -0.05
N GLN A 41 7.90 0.53 0.84
CA GLN A 41 7.05 -0.49 1.41
C GLN A 41 6.78 -0.14 2.86
N ILE A 42 5.50 0.02 3.20
CA ILE A 42 5.06 0.22 4.58
C ILE A 42 4.37 -1.05 5.03
N ALA A 43 4.72 -1.59 6.20
CA ALA A 43 4.07 -2.73 6.80
C ALA A 43 3.46 -2.38 8.15
N TRP A 44 2.24 -2.83 8.40
CA TRP A 44 1.54 -2.76 9.68
C TRP A 44 1.08 -4.16 10.06
N THR A 45 1.60 -4.70 11.16
CA THR A 45 1.10 -5.96 11.73
C THR A 45 0.06 -5.67 12.80
N ALA A 46 -1.19 -6.08 12.56
CA ALA A 46 -2.29 -5.83 13.50
C ALA A 46 -2.06 -6.59 14.81
N GLU A 47 -2.28 -5.93 15.94
CA GLU A 47 -2.16 -6.54 17.27
C GLU A 47 -3.27 -7.57 17.53
N HIS A 48 -4.45 -7.33 16.93
CA HIS A 48 -5.63 -8.17 17.10
C HIS A 48 -6.12 -8.69 15.74
N ILE A 49 -6.18 -10.02 15.62
CA ILE A 49 -6.60 -10.75 14.42
C ILE A 49 -7.85 -11.54 14.80
N ASP A 50 -8.83 -11.58 13.90
CA ASP A 50 -9.95 -12.50 13.99
C ASP A 50 -9.48 -13.92 13.65
N GLU A 51 -9.46 -14.81 14.64
CA GLU A 51 -9.01 -16.20 14.49
C GLU A 51 -9.80 -17.00 13.44
N GLN A 52 -11.04 -16.60 13.13
CA GLN A 52 -11.87 -17.29 12.14
C GLN A 52 -11.49 -16.91 10.70
N THR A 53 -11.08 -15.65 10.49
CA THR A 53 -10.87 -15.11 9.14
C THR A 53 -9.40 -14.86 8.82
N GLY A 54 -8.51 -14.82 9.81
CA GLY A 54 -7.09 -14.51 9.63
C GLY A 54 -6.81 -13.05 9.27
N PHE A 55 -7.83 -12.20 9.30
CA PHE A 55 -7.75 -10.76 9.04
C PHE A 55 -7.75 -9.96 10.36
N PRO A 56 -7.28 -8.70 10.34
CA PRO A 56 -7.41 -7.81 11.49
C PRO A 56 -8.87 -7.73 11.97
N ASP A 57 -9.09 -7.52 13.27
CA ASP A 57 -10.45 -7.35 13.81
C ASP A 57 -11.13 -6.06 13.29
N LEU A 58 -12.42 -5.86 13.59
CA LEU A 58 -13.16 -4.68 13.10
C LEU A 58 -12.54 -3.34 13.55
N LYS A 59 -11.93 -3.30 14.75
CA LYS A 59 -11.33 -2.08 15.28
C LYS A 59 -10.02 -1.78 14.55
N GLU A 60 -9.18 -2.78 14.36
CA GLU A 60 -7.94 -2.68 13.59
C GLU A 60 -8.23 -2.36 12.11
N GLN A 61 -9.19 -3.04 11.48
CA GLN A 61 -9.60 -2.74 10.10
C GLN A 61 -9.99 -1.28 9.91
N SER A 62 -10.71 -0.70 10.88
CA SER A 62 -11.10 0.71 10.83
C SER A 62 -9.88 1.64 10.88
N ARG A 63 -8.88 1.33 11.71
CA ARG A 63 -7.61 2.09 11.81
C ARG A 63 -6.78 1.96 10.53
N ILE A 64 -6.69 0.75 9.99
CA ILE A 64 -5.97 0.45 8.75
C ILE A 64 -6.59 1.20 7.57
N LEU A 65 -7.93 1.24 7.49
CA LEU A 65 -8.64 1.99 6.46
C LEU A 65 -8.38 3.49 6.57
N ALA A 66 -8.49 4.06 7.77
CA ALA A 66 -8.19 5.48 8.02
C ALA A 66 -6.73 5.81 7.66
N PHE A 67 -5.78 4.95 8.02
CA PHE A 67 -4.38 5.12 7.66
C PHE A 67 -4.17 5.07 6.14
N ASN A 68 -4.83 4.16 5.43
CA ASN A 68 -4.78 4.10 3.96
C ASN A 68 -5.34 5.36 3.28
N GLU A 69 -6.40 5.97 3.85
CA GLU A 69 -6.94 7.25 3.37
C GLU A 69 -5.98 8.42 3.63
N HIS A 70 -5.34 8.44 4.80
CA HIS A 70 -4.33 9.44 5.12
C HIS A 70 -3.09 9.31 4.21
N LEU A 71 -2.61 8.10 3.94
CA LEU A 71 -1.50 7.88 3.01
C LEU A 71 -1.82 8.47 1.63
N GLN A 72 -3.00 8.20 1.08
CA GLN A 72 -3.38 8.77 -0.21
C GLN A 72 -3.49 10.30 -0.15
N THR A 73 -4.09 10.84 0.91
CA THR A 73 -4.33 12.29 1.04
C THR A 73 -3.02 13.07 1.23
N CYS A 74 -2.12 12.58 2.08
CA CYS A 74 -0.89 13.27 2.44
C CYS A 74 0.24 13.06 1.43
N LEU A 75 0.31 11.89 0.78
CA LEU A 75 1.42 11.55 -0.11
C LEU A 75 1.16 11.89 -1.57
N GLU A 76 -0.11 11.85 -2.03
CA GLU A 76 -0.44 12.01 -3.45
C GLU A 76 -0.81 13.45 -3.86
N ALA A 77 -0.97 14.36 -2.90
CA ALA A 77 -1.49 15.72 -3.13
C ALA A 77 -0.74 16.48 -4.25
N ASP A 78 0.58 16.35 -4.29
CA ASP A 78 1.45 17.04 -5.26
C ASP A 78 1.95 16.12 -6.39
N GLY A 79 1.47 14.88 -6.45
CA GLY A 79 1.94 13.88 -7.42
C GLY A 79 3.40 13.44 -7.23
N ASN A 80 3.97 13.70 -6.06
CA ASN A 80 5.35 13.29 -5.71
C ASN A 80 5.45 11.83 -5.25
N ALA A 81 4.32 11.26 -4.85
CA ALA A 81 4.18 9.84 -4.55
C ALA A 81 2.81 9.33 -5.02
N VAL A 82 2.70 8.00 -5.12
CA VAL A 82 1.46 7.29 -5.43
C VAL A 82 1.40 5.99 -4.66
N VAL A 83 0.29 5.76 -3.96
CA VAL A 83 -0.01 4.49 -3.32
C VAL A 83 -0.57 3.57 -4.40
N THR A 84 0.23 2.56 -4.76
CA THR A 84 -0.06 1.69 -5.92
C THR A 84 -0.78 0.41 -5.53
N MET A 85 -0.48 -0.11 -4.35
CA MET A 85 -0.99 -1.39 -3.89
C MET A 85 -1.14 -1.41 -2.37
N MET A 86 -2.15 -2.11 -1.89
CA MET A 86 -2.33 -2.51 -0.51
C MET A 86 -2.59 -4.02 -0.47
N LEU A 87 -1.80 -4.75 0.31
CA LEU A 87 -1.94 -6.17 0.56
C LEU A 87 -2.35 -6.39 2.00
N THR A 88 -3.21 -7.36 2.24
CA THR A 88 -3.53 -7.86 3.57
C THR A 88 -3.35 -9.37 3.56
N ASN A 89 -2.45 -9.88 4.39
CA ASN A 89 -2.23 -11.29 4.58
C ASN A 89 -1.92 -11.56 6.06
N ASN A 90 -2.67 -12.47 6.68
CA ASN A 90 -2.39 -12.96 8.02
C ASN A 90 -2.22 -11.84 9.07
N GLY A 91 -3.14 -10.90 9.09
CA GLY A 91 -3.10 -9.74 10.00
C GLY A 91 -2.07 -8.65 9.65
N THR A 92 -1.18 -8.88 8.68
CA THR A 92 -0.23 -7.87 8.20
C THR A 92 -0.80 -7.16 6.98
N ASN A 93 -0.86 -5.83 7.05
CA ASN A 93 -1.14 -4.97 5.93
C ASN A 93 0.15 -4.39 5.39
N GLN A 94 0.30 -4.37 4.08
CA GLN A 94 1.47 -3.83 3.41
C GLN A 94 1.03 -2.88 2.31
N TRP A 95 1.65 -1.71 2.24
CA TRP A 95 1.44 -0.74 1.17
C TRP A 95 2.69 -0.69 0.30
N VAL A 96 2.50 -0.64 -1.01
CA VAL A 96 3.56 -0.38 -1.99
C VAL A 96 3.32 1.00 -2.57
N ILE A 97 4.27 1.89 -2.34
CA ILE A 97 4.21 3.31 -2.66
C ILE A 97 5.38 3.62 -3.57
N TYR A 98 5.14 4.32 -4.67
CA TYR A 98 6.23 4.86 -5.49
C TYR A 98 6.34 6.34 -5.29
N CYS A 99 7.55 6.84 -5.09
CA CYS A 99 7.80 8.27 -4.93
C CYS A 99 9.03 8.73 -5.73
N ARG A 100 9.14 10.05 -5.88
CA ARG A 100 10.29 10.67 -6.53
C ARG A 100 11.43 11.01 -5.60
N ASP A 101 11.10 11.22 -4.33
CA ASP A 101 11.99 11.78 -3.31
C ASP A 101 11.55 11.27 -1.93
N LEU A 102 12.51 10.75 -1.15
CA LEU A 102 12.23 10.20 0.18
C LEU A 102 11.99 11.29 1.23
N GLU A 103 12.59 12.47 1.10
CA GLU A 103 12.39 13.58 2.04
C GLU A 103 10.97 14.13 1.91
N LEU A 104 10.46 14.29 0.67
CA LEU A 104 9.07 14.68 0.44
C LEU A 104 8.09 13.62 0.93
N LEU A 105 8.40 12.34 0.73
CA LEU A 105 7.59 11.25 1.27
C LEU A 105 7.55 11.31 2.80
N GLN A 106 8.70 11.49 3.45
CA GLN A 106 8.81 11.60 4.90
C GLN A 106 7.98 12.78 5.43
N GLN A 107 8.06 13.96 4.81
CA GLN A 107 7.24 15.11 5.18
C GLN A 107 5.73 14.81 5.09
N GLY A 108 5.32 14.08 4.05
CA GLY A 108 3.94 13.64 3.91
C GLY A 108 3.52 12.64 4.99
N LEU A 109 4.39 11.72 5.39
CA LEU A 109 4.15 10.79 6.50
C LEU A 109 4.05 11.52 7.84
N ASP A 110 4.91 12.50 8.09
CA ASP A 110 4.90 13.32 9.31
C ASP A 110 3.63 14.20 9.42
N ALA A 111 2.99 14.50 8.28
CA ALA A 111 1.73 15.22 8.22
C ALA A 111 0.49 14.35 8.52
N ILE A 112 0.65 13.02 8.63
CA ILE A 112 -0.47 12.12 8.92
C ILE A 112 -0.96 12.35 10.37
N PRO A 113 -2.26 12.57 10.59
CA PRO A 113 -2.81 12.73 11.93
C PRO A 113 -2.57 11.49 12.80
N THR A 114 -2.01 11.72 13.99
CA THR A 114 -1.76 10.71 15.04
C THR A 114 -2.71 10.88 16.24
N THR A 115 -3.90 11.43 16.01
CA THR A 115 -4.88 11.78 17.05
C THR A 115 -5.29 10.56 17.90
N ASP A 116 -5.25 9.35 17.32
CA ASP A 116 -5.55 8.09 18.01
C ASP A 116 -4.29 7.31 18.44
N GLY A 117 -3.14 7.97 18.46
CA GLY A 117 -1.83 7.39 18.80
C GLY A 117 -0.93 7.18 17.58
N LEU A 118 0.29 6.69 17.84
CA LEU A 118 1.26 6.36 16.80
C LEU A 118 0.86 5.08 16.06
N TYR A 119 1.19 5.01 14.78
CA TYR A 119 0.96 3.83 13.96
C TYR A 119 2.13 2.84 14.10
N PRO A 120 1.87 1.53 14.32
CA PRO A 120 2.91 0.52 14.43
C PRO A 120 3.41 0.10 13.03
N ILE A 121 4.10 1.02 12.36
CA ILE A 121 4.55 0.82 10.98
C ILE A 121 6.04 0.57 10.87
N GLU A 122 6.41 -0.34 9.98
CA GLU A 122 7.77 -0.54 9.49
C GLU A 122 7.87 -0.01 8.07
N ILE A 123 8.96 0.69 7.75
CA ILE A 123 9.15 1.32 6.44
C ILE A 123 10.48 0.83 5.85
N VAL A 124 10.43 0.35 4.61
CA VAL A 124 11.60 -0.01 3.81
C VAL A 124 11.53 0.76 2.50
N ALA A 125 12.65 1.32 2.06
CA ALA A 125 12.74 2.09 0.83
C ALA A 125 13.93 1.62 0.00
N ASP A 126 13.70 1.37 -1.29
CA ASP A 126 14.70 0.90 -2.24
C ASP A 126 14.52 1.60 -3.60
N GLU A 127 15.58 1.66 -4.40
CA GLU A 127 15.49 2.08 -5.79
C GLU A 127 14.82 0.99 -6.64
N ASP A 128 13.73 1.34 -7.33
CA ASP A 128 13.01 0.45 -8.24
C ASP A 128 12.39 1.25 -9.41
N PRO A 129 13.22 1.83 -10.30
CA PRO A 129 12.74 2.63 -11.42
C PRO A 129 11.82 1.87 -12.39
N GLU A 130 11.94 0.55 -12.42
CA GLU A 130 11.15 -0.33 -13.29
C GLU A 130 9.84 -0.81 -12.66
N TRP A 131 9.58 -0.42 -11.41
CA TRP A 131 8.45 -0.85 -10.61
C TRP A 131 8.37 -2.39 -10.48
N SER A 132 9.52 -3.04 -10.45
CA SER A 132 9.69 -4.48 -10.43
C SER A 132 8.93 -5.12 -9.28
N THR A 133 8.96 -4.49 -8.09
CA THR A 133 8.28 -4.95 -6.88
C THR A 133 6.77 -5.06 -7.11
N PHE A 134 6.17 -4.01 -7.68
CA PHE A 134 4.75 -4.00 -7.97
C PHE A 134 4.40 -4.98 -9.08
N VAL A 135 5.17 -4.97 -10.18
CA VAL A 135 4.91 -5.81 -11.36
C VAL A 135 4.97 -7.29 -11.01
N GLN A 136 5.96 -7.72 -10.22
CA GLN A 136 6.07 -9.11 -9.79
C GLN A 136 4.84 -9.57 -9.01
N VAL A 137 4.38 -8.75 -8.06
CA VAL A 137 3.19 -9.08 -7.26
C VAL A 137 1.93 -9.09 -8.14
N PHE A 138 1.78 -8.07 -9.01
CA PHE A 138 0.65 -7.98 -9.93
C PHE A 138 0.58 -9.19 -10.88
N GLU A 139 1.71 -9.67 -11.40
CA GLU A 139 1.77 -10.84 -12.28
C GLU A 139 1.42 -12.15 -11.58
N VAL A 140 1.74 -12.28 -10.28
CA VAL A 140 1.33 -13.45 -9.50
C VAL A 140 -0.19 -13.49 -9.35
N ILE A 141 -0.81 -12.35 -9.03
CA ILE A 141 -2.27 -12.23 -8.89
C ILE A 141 -2.96 -12.61 -10.20
N LYS A 142 -2.46 -12.09 -11.32
CA LYS A 142 -3.07 -12.33 -12.64
C LYS A 142 -2.99 -13.77 -13.13
N LYS A 143 -2.18 -14.63 -12.52
CA LYS A 143 -2.09 -16.05 -12.86
C LYS A 143 -3.09 -16.91 -12.11
N ASP A 144 -3.63 -16.41 -10.99
CA ASP A 144 -4.58 -17.12 -10.13
C ASP A 144 -6.05 -16.73 -10.39
N ASP A 145 -6.30 -15.80 -11.33
CA ASP A 145 -7.62 -15.29 -11.77
C ASP A 145 -7.94 -15.80 -13.19
#